data_AF-A0A9P9MI55-F1
#
_entry.id   AF-A0A9P9MI55-F1
#
_cell.length_a   1.000
_cell.length_b   1.000
_cell.length_c   1.000
_cell.angle_alpha   90.00
_cell.angle_beta   90.00
_cell.angle_gamma   90.00
#
_symmetry.space_group_name_H-M   'P 1'
#
loop_
_entity.id
_entity.type
_entity.pdbx_description
1 polymer ?
#
loop_
_entity_poly.entity_id
_entity_poly.type
_entity_poly.pdbx_seq_one_letter_code
_entity_poly.pdbx_strand_id
1 'polypeptide(L)'
;LEALYTLLYSFIFTLTSYNLFISRLIYFLVVLGINTNIGRLRIIKYYLYILVGIVYYVRVLSIEKLLPITKRDIEIEDDYKDFKSMRRRYLVNRLFSLISEILSLLVYSKYIIVN
;
A
#
# COMPACT_ATOMS: atom_id res chain seq x y z
N LEU A 1 2.69 -10.94 -18.02
CA LEU A 1 3.27 -10.42 -16.76
C LEU A 1 3.04 -8.91 -16.62
N GLU A 2 3.29 -8.12 -17.67
CA GLU A 2 3.12 -6.66 -17.63
C GLU A 2 1.70 -6.18 -17.28
N ALA A 3 0.66 -6.83 -17.80
CA ALA A 3 -0.73 -6.44 -17.50
C ALA A 3 -1.05 -6.55 -15.99
N LEU A 4 -0.57 -7.60 -15.33
CA LEU A 4 -0.71 -7.79 -13.89
C LEU A 4 0.03 -6.70 -13.11
N TYR A 5 1.22 -6.34 -13.58
CA TYR A 5 2.07 -5.32 -12.97
C TYR A 5 1.44 -3.92 -13.06
N THR A 6 0.93 -3.56 -14.24
CA THR A 6 0.18 -2.33 -14.48
C THR A 6 -1.08 -2.26 -13.61
N LEU A 7 -1.80 -3.38 -13.50
CA LEU A 7 -2.95 -3.49 -12.62
C LEU A 7 -2.52 -3.24 -11.17
N LEU A 8 -1.54 -3.97 -10.63
CA LEU A 8 -1.03 -3.77 -9.27
C LEU A 8 -0.65 -2.32 -8.99
N TYR A 9 -0.06 -1.61 -9.96
CA TYR A 9 0.23 -0.19 -9.79
C TYR A 9 -0.96 0.73 -9.71
N SER A 10 -2.00 0.49 -10.51
CA SER A 10 -3.23 1.27 -10.42
C SER A 10 -3.87 1.18 -9.03
N PHE A 11 -3.68 0.04 -8.35
CA PHE A 11 -4.14 -0.18 -6.97
C PHE A 11 -3.20 0.39 -5.90
N ILE A 12 -1.89 0.39 -6.15
CA ILE A 12 -0.89 0.86 -5.18
C ILE A 12 -0.75 2.38 -5.19
N PHE A 13 -0.72 2.98 -6.38
CA PHE A 13 -0.50 4.41 -6.60
C PHE A 13 -1.81 5.17 -6.77
N THR A 14 -2.81 4.83 -5.96
CA THR A 14 -4.06 5.60 -5.86
C THR A 14 -3.93 6.59 -4.72
N LEU A 15 -4.20 7.87 -4.98
CA LEU A 15 -4.41 8.84 -3.91
C LEU A 15 -5.81 8.64 -3.34
N THR A 16 -5.88 8.34 -2.07
CA THR A 16 -7.13 8.04 -1.36
C THR A 16 -7.86 9.30 -0.91
N SER A 17 -7.19 10.46 -0.91
CA SER A 17 -7.76 11.77 -0.52
C SER A 17 -8.71 11.64 0.68
N TYR A 18 -9.80 12.40 0.75
CA TYR A 18 -10.75 12.29 1.86
C TYR A 18 -11.68 11.06 1.80
N ASN A 19 -11.50 10.16 0.83
CA ASN A 19 -12.39 9.02 0.63
C ASN A 19 -11.61 7.71 0.46
N LEU A 20 -11.43 7.03 1.59
CA LEU A 20 -10.75 5.74 1.71
C LEU A 20 -11.35 4.66 0.78
N PHE A 21 -12.64 4.77 0.43
CA PHE A 21 -13.32 3.82 -0.45
C PHE A 21 -12.90 3.93 -1.93
N ILE A 22 -12.17 4.99 -2.31
CA ILE A 22 -11.60 5.12 -3.65
C ILE A 22 -10.53 4.05 -3.88
N SER A 23 -9.79 3.66 -2.84
CA SER A 23 -8.86 2.54 -2.96
C SER A 23 -9.57 1.21 -2.78
N ARG A 24 -9.78 0.52 -3.90
CA ARG A 24 -10.27 -0.86 -3.90
C ARG A 24 -9.39 -1.80 -3.08
N LEU A 25 -8.08 -1.53 -2.98
CA LEU A 25 -7.18 -2.34 -2.15
C LEU A 25 -7.48 -2.16 -0.67
N ILE A 26 -7.78 -0.94 -0.23
CA ILE A 26 -8.12 -0.66 1.17
C ILE A 26 -9.47 -1.26 1.51
N TYR A 27 -10.44 -1.13 0.63
CA TYR A 27 -11.72 -1.82 0.78
C TYR A 27 -11.53 -3.33 0.92
N PHE A 28 -10.70 -3.94 0.06
CA PHE A 28 -10.36 -5.35 0.13
C PHE A 28 -9.70 -5.73 1.46
N LEU A 29 -8.75 -4.93 1.95
CA LEU A 29 -8.09 -5.13 3.25
C LEU A 29 -9.10 -5.09 4.40
N VAL A 30 -9.99 -4.09 4.41
CA VAL A 30 -11.04 -3.95 5.44
C VAL A 30 -11.96 -5.16 5.44
N VAL A 31 -12.41 -5.61 4.26
CA VAL A 31 -13.25 -6.82 4.12
C VAL A 31 -12.50 -8.07 4.61
N LEU A 32 -11.20 -8.19 4.31
CA LEU A 32 -10.38 -9.30 4.77
C LEU A 32 -10.23 -9.32 6.30
N GLY A 33 -10.29 -8.15 6.92
CA GLY A 33 -10.32 -7.98 8.36
C GLY A 33 -11.61 -8.46 9.01
N ILE A 34 -12.69 -8.70 8.26
CA ILE A 34 -13.98 -9.16 8.79
C ILE A 34 -14.05 -10.70 8.78
N ASN A 35 -14.53 -11.27 9.88
CA ASN A 35 -14.95 -12.66 10.00
C ASN A 35 -16.44 -12.75 9.67
N THR A 36 -16.75 -13.26 8.47
CA THR A 36 -18.12 -13.36 7.94
C THR A 36 -19.04 -14.26 8.77
N ASN A 37 -18.48 -15.22 9.50
CA ASN A 37 -19.28 -16.16 10.30
C ASN A 37 -19.80 -15.54 11.60
N ILE A 38 -19.10 -14.53 12.12
CA ILE A 38 -19.40 -13.91 13.43
C ILE A 38 -19.83 -12.43 13.25
N GLY A 39 -19.72 -11.88 12.04
CA GLY A 39 -20.00 -10.47 11.76
C GLY A 39 -19.06 -9.50 12.49
N ARG A 40 -17.87 -9.98 12.91
CA ARG A 40 -16.90 -9.24 13.72
C ARG A 40 -15.54 -9.20 13.03
N LEU A 41 -14.66 -8.29 13.45
CA LEU A 41 -13.27 -8.31 13.00
C LEU A 41 -12.58 -9.63 13.38
N ARG A 42 -11.73 -10.15 12.50
CA ARG A 42 -10.86 -11.31 12.77
C ARG A 42 -9.97 -11.00 13.95
N ILE A 43 -9.62 -12.04 14.72
CA ILE A 43 -8.60 -11.94 15.77
C ILE A 43 -7.34 -11.34 15.13
N ILE A 44 -6.85 -10.26 15.73
CA ILE A 44 -5.85 -9.39 15.11
C ILE A 44 -4.58 -10.15 14.74
N LYS A 45 -4.18 -11.16 15.52
CA LYS A 45 -3.02 -12.02 15.19
C LYS A 45 -3.12 -12.64 13.79
N TYR A 46 -4.32 -13.02 13.34
CA TYR A 46 -4.54 -13.62 12.02
C TYR A 46 -4.72 -12.60 10.89
N TYR A 47 -4.89 -11.32 11.22
CA TYR A 47 -5.04 -10.25 10.24
C TYR A 47 -3.75 -9.44 10.08
N LEU A 48 -3.02 -9.25 11.18
CA LEU A 48 -1.79 -8.47 11.26
C LEU A 48 -0.70 -9.03 10.34
N TYR A 49 -0.50 -10.35 10.31
CA TYR A 49 0.51 -10.95 9.44
C TYR A 49 0.21 -10.70 7.96
N ILE A 50 -1.07 -10.71 7.56
CA ILE A 50 -1.49 -10.43 6.19
C ILE A 50 -1.20 -8.96 5.85
N LEU A 51 -1.55 -8.04 6.75
CA LEU A 51 -1.27 -6.63 6.54
C LEU A 51 0.23 -6.34 6.41
N VAL A 52 1.06 -6.95 7.27
CA VAL A 52 2.52 -6.81 7.20
C VAL A 52 3.06 -7.33 5.87
N GLY A 53 2.59 -8.48 5.40
CA GLY A 53 2.95 -9.02 4.09
C GLY A 53 2.57 -8.07 2.95
N ILE A 54 1.36 -7.51 2.99
CA ILE A 54 0.90 -6.55 1.98
C ILE A 54 1.73 -5.28 1.99
N VAL A 55 2.07 -4.72 3.16
CA VAL A 55 3.00 -3.58 3.26
C VAL A 55 4.35 -3.90 2.62
N TYR A 56 4.88 -5.09 2.88
CA TYR A 56 6.15 -5.52 2.30
C TYR A 56 6.08 -5.59 0.77
N TYR A 57 5.06 -6.27 0.21
CA TYR A 57 4.89 -6.38 -1.24
C TYR A 57 4.66 -5.03 -1.92
N VAL A 58 3.84 -4.16 -1.32
CA VAL A 58 3.61 -2.81 -1.82
C VAL A 58 4.94 -2.05 -1.91
N ARG A 59 5.78 -2.11 -0.85
CA ARG A 59 7.10 -1.46 -0.86
C ARG A 59 8.01 -2.01 -1.95
N VAL A 60 8.09 -3.32 -2.11
CA VAL A 60 8.94 -3.97 -3.14
C VAL A 60 8.50 -3.57 -4.54
N LEU A 61 7.19 -3.69 -4.84
CA LEU A 61 6.63 -3.31 -6.14
C LEU A 61 6.79 -1.83 -6.45
N SER A 62 6.62 -0.97 -5.44
CA SER A 62 6.85 0.47 -5.59
C SER A 62 8.32 0.80 -5.87
N ILE A 63 9.27 0.12 -5.22
CA ILE A 63 10.71 0.32 -5.51
C ILE A 63 11.01 -0.07 -6.95
N GLU A 64 10.53 -1.23 -7.38
CA GLU A 64 10.75 -1.73 -8.75
C GLU A 64 10.10 -0.83 -9.81
N LYS A 65 8.97 -0.16 -9.51
CA LYS A 65 8.35 0.83 -10.43
C LYS A 65 9.19 2.07 -10.60
N LEU A 66 9.59 2.61 -9.46
CA LEU A 66 10.13 3.94 -9.36
C LEU A 66 11.63 3.92 -9.71
N LEU A 67 12.29 2.79 -9.50
CA LEU A 67 13.66 2.51 -9.90
C LEU A 67 13.67 1.22 -10.73
N PRO A 68 13.21 1.27 -12.00
CA PRO A 68 13.27 0.12 -12.88
C PRO A 68 14.74 -0.26 -13.09
N ILE A 69 15.16 -1.33 -12.42
CA ILE A 69 16.53 -1.88 -12.44
C ILE A 69 17.05 -2.09 -13.87
N THR A 70 16.14 -2.35 -14.80
CA THR A 70 16.36 -2.62 -16.23
C THR A 70 16.46 -1.37 -17.13
N LYS A 71 16.16 -0.16 -16.66
CA LYS A 71 16.25 1.09 -17.46
C LYS A 71 17.47 1.96 -17.12
N ARG A 72 18.41 1.48 -16.31
CA ARG A 72 19.54 2.26 -15.77
C ARG A 72 20.53 2.82 -16.80
N ASP A 73 20.34 2.50 -18.09
CA ASP A 73 21.25 2.91 -19.16
C ASP A 73 20.84 4.22 -19.88
N ILE A 74 19.67 4.81 -19.58
CA ILE A 74 19.14 5.98 -20.31
C ILE A 74 18.62 7.04 -19.32
N GLU A 75 19.19 8.25 -19.40
CA GLU A 75 18.72 9.53 -18.82
C GLU A 75 18.48 9.57 -17.28
N ILE A 76 19.58 9.74 -16.53
CA ILE A 76 19.66 9.62 -15.07
C ILE A 76 18.95 10.76 -14.30
N GLU A 77 18.85 11.97 -14.85
CA GLU A 77 18.45 13.14 -14.05
C GLU A 77 16.94 13.38 -13.98
N ASP A 78 16.22 13.23 -15.10
CA ASP A 78 14.77 13.42 -15.14
C ASP A 78 14.03 12.23 -14.51
N ASP A 79 14.50 10.99 -14.75
CA ASP A 79 14.00 9.79 -14.06
C ASP A 79 14.19 9.89 -12.54
N TYR A 80 15.28 10.52 -12.07
CA TYR A 80 15.51 10.72 -10.64
C TYR A 80 14.58 11.77 -10.02
N LYS A 81 14.26 12.84 -10.75
CA LYS A 81 13.25 13.84 -10.31
C LYS A 81 11.86 13.21 -10.21
N ASP A 82 11.49 12.40 -11.19
CA ASP A 82 10.21 11.68 -11.20
C ASP A 82 10.15 10.60 -10.11
N PHE A 83 11.23 9.87 -9.89
CA PHE A 83 11.37 8.97 -8.73
C PHE A 83 11.10 9.71 -7.42
N LYS A 84 11.76 10.87 -7.21
CA LYS A 84 11.66 11.65 -5.99
C LYS A 84 10.25 12.21 -5.80
N SER A 85 9.61 12.67 -6.87
CA SER A 85 8.24 13.21 -6.84
C SER A 85 7.22 12.13 -6.49
N MET A 86 7.30 10.96 -7.13
CA MET A 86 6.40 9.83 -6.88
C MET A 86 6.61 9.23 -5.49
N ARG A 87 7.86 9.04 -5.07
CA ARG A 87 8.18 8.58 -3.70
C ARG A 87 7.60 9.54 -2.67
N ARG A 88 7.78 10.84 -2.86
CA ARG A 88 7.24 11.85 -1.94
C ARG A 88 5.71 11.80 -1.90
N ARG A 89 5.06 11.66 -3.06
CA ARG A 89 3.60 11.71 -3.22
C ARG A 89 2.89 10.48 -2.66
N TYR A 90 3.44 9.28 -2.85
CA TYR A 90 2.73 8.02 -2.58
C TYR A 90 3.33 7.16 -1.46
N LEU A 91 4.61 7.31 -1.14
CA LEU A 91 5.27 6.45 -0.14
C LEU A 91 5.61 7.18 1.14
N VAL A 92 5.88 8.49 1.06
CA VAL A 92 6.30 9.32 2.20
C VAL A 92 5.18 10.23 2.68
N ASN A 93 4.27 10.64 1.81
CA ASN A 93 3.16 11.51 2.21
C ASN A 93 2.30 10.81 3.28
N ARG A 94 2.26 11.43 4.46
CA ARG A 94 1.54 10.93 5.64
C ARG A 94 0.03 11.05 5.49
N LEU A 95 -0.43 11.93 4.62
CA LEU A 95 -1.84 12.18 4.35
C LEU A 95 -2.18 11.58 2.99
N PHE A 96 -3.26 10.80 2.93
CA PHE A 96 -3.90 10.40 1.67
C PHE A 96 -3.12 9.44 0.76
N SER A 97 -2.11 8.76 1.30
CA SER A 97 -1.42 7.68 0.60
C SER A 97 -1.86 6.31 1.11
N LEU A 98 -1.94 5.35 0.21
CA LEU A 98 -2.25 3.96 0.54
C LEU A 98 -1.34 3.41 1.66
N ILE A 99 -0.02 3.69 1.61
CA ILE A 99 0.92 3.26 2.64
C ILE A 99 0.59 3.89 4.00
N SER A 100 0.24 5.17 4.04
CA SER A 100 -0.13 5.84 5.29
C SER A 100 -1.38 5.23 5.93
N GLU A 101 -2.34 4.80 5.11
CA GLU A 101 -3.58 4.19 5.57
C GLU A 101 -3.37 2.74 6.05
N ILE A 102 -2.58 1.95 5.31
CA ILE A 102 -2.20 0.60 5.75
C ILE A 102 -1.38 0.66 7.04
N LEU A 103 -0.48 1.64 7.20
CA LEU A 103 0.25 1.87 8.46
C LEU A 103 -0.67 2.30 9.60
N SER A 104 -1.66 3.14 9.33
CA SER A 104 -2.64 3.57 10.34
C SER A 104 -3.47 2.37 10.83
N LEU A 105 -3.88 1.49 9.92
CA LEU A 105 -4.55 0.22 10.24
C LEU A 105 -3.65 -0.71 11.08
N LEU A 106 -2.35 -0.80 10.77
CA LEU A 106 -1.38 -1.56 11.57
C LEU A 106 -1.26 -1.02 13.00
N VAL A 107 -1.12 0.31 13.15
CA VAL A 107 -0.99 0.96 14.46
C VAL A 107 -2.25 0.77 15.29
N TYR A 108 -3.43 0.95 14.68
CA TYR A 108 -4.71 0.71 15.33
C TYR A 108 -4.87 -0.75 15.78
N SER A 109 -4.52 -1.69 14.90
CA SER A 109 -4.55 -3.12 15.21
C SER A 109 -3.62 -3.47 16.39
N LYS A 110 -2.43 -2.86 16.46
CA LYS A 110 -1.51 -3.04 17.59
C LYS A 110 -2.09 -2.48 18.89
N TYR A 111 -2.72 -1.31 18.85
CA TYR A 111 -3.33 -0.69 20.02
C TYR A 111 -4.38 -1.60 20.67
N ILE A 112 -5.27 -2.21 19.89
CA ILE A 112 -6.29 -3.14 20.40
C ILE A 112 -5.69 -4.43 20.99
N ILE A 113 -4.50 -4.86 20.55
CA ILE A 113 -3.84 -6.04 21.13
C ILE A 113 -3.24 -5.73 22.51
N VAL A 114 -2.69 -4.52 22.67
CA VAL A 114 -1.92 -4.12 23.86
C VAL A 114 -2.82 -3.61 24.98
N ASN A 115 -4.05 -3.18 24.67
CA ASN A 115 -5.01 -2.56 25.57
C ASN A 115 -6.23 -3.47 25.78
#